data_AF-A0A925L7Z2-F1
#
_entry.id   AF-A0A925L7Z2-F1
#
_cell.length_a   1.000
_cell.length_b   1.000
_cell.length_c   1.000
_cell.angle_alpha   90.00
_cell.angle_beta   90.00
_cell.angle_gamma   90.00
#
_symmetry.space_group_name_H-M   'P 1'
#
loop_
_entity.id
_entity.type
_entity.pdbx_description
1 polymer ?
#
loop_
_entity_poly.entity_id
_entity_poly.type
_entity_poly.pdbx_seq_one_letter_code
_entity_poly.pdbx_strand_id
1 'polypeptide(L)'
;MTVFVCNAHAVPSFSEVKAAHRPSDITLLDRQGAPLQTVRTDKTVRRLPWVGLNDTSPALLRAIVLSEDKRFYEHSGVDWSAVAQSAWGNVWNTRTRGASTLSMQLAGLLDDDLARPAGGRSAAQKVSQAFTATRLDAQWKKSEILEAYLNRVAFRGELVGIGALSQTLFGKHASGLDAHEAAIAAALLRGPNASADVVAQRACGVLKLQNQTCEGVTALSHSALNRRGGMPLGEQLAPHFARQLKLGDKPTHATTLDARLQRLAIATLRRQLAELNGRNVEDGAVVVLDNASGEVRAWVGSSGNLSDAAQVDGVTARRQPGSTLKPFIYELAIERRLITPASLLDDSPAQIATSSGLYLPQNYDKDFKGWVSARTALGASLNVPAVRVGAMLGPDAVLARLNALGLALPESGGYY
;
A
#
# COMPACT_ATOMS: atom_id res chain seq x y z
N MET A 1 -53.44 13.34 3.26
CA MET A 1 -52.85 13.40 1.92
C MET A 1 -51.43 13.92 2.07
N THR A 2 -50.49 13.01 2.34
CA THR A 2 -49.10 13.37 2.66
C THR A 2 -48.35 13.55 1.35
N VAL A 3 -48.05 14.80 1.01
CA VAL A 3 -47.27 15.15 -0.18
C VAL A 3 -45.83 14.69 0.08
N PHE A 4 -45.39 13.65 -0.63
CA PHE A 4 -43.99 13.30 -0.72
C PHE A 4 -43.29 14.42 -1.50
N VAL A 5 -42.55 15.28 -0.79
CA VAL A 5 -41.62 16.22 -1.42
C VAL A 5 -40.45 15.38 -1.94
N CYS A 6 -40.49 15.04 -3.23
CA CYS A 6 -39.29 14.60 -3.94
C CYS A 6 -38.37 15.82 -4.04
N ASN A 7 -37.38 15.92 -3.15
CA ASN A 7 -36.23 16.77 -3.44
C ASN A 7 -35.60 16.23 -4.71
N ALA A 8 -35.80 16.96 -5.81
CA ALA A 8 -35.21 16.65 -7.10
C ALA A 8 -33.73 16.97 -7.04
N HIS A 9 -32.94 16.12 -6.39
CA HIS A 9 -31.50 16.14 -6.57
C HIS A 9 -31.23 15.85 -8.05
N ALA A 10 -30.56 16.80 -8.71
CA ALA A 10 -30.07 16.59 -10.07
C ALA A 10 -29.15 15.38 -10.06
N VAL A 11 -29.34 14.48 -11.02
CA VAL A 11 -28.45 13.33 -11.19
C VAL A 11 -27.06 13.87 -11.55
N PRO A 12 -25.98 13.43 -10.86
CA PRO A 12 -24.65 13.93 -11.18
C PRO A 12 -24.27 13.56 -12.61
N SER A 13 -23.40 14.36 -13.22
CA SER A 13 -22.75 14.04 -14.49
C SER A 13 -21.70 12.94 -14.31
N PHE A 14 -21.37 12.25 -15.40
CA PHE A 14 -20.32 11.23 -15.39
C PHE A 14 -18.96 11.80 -14.91
N SER A 15 -18.62 13.01 -15.37
CA SER A 15 -17.40 13.71 -14.99
C SER A 15 -17.36 14.03 -13.49
N GLU A 16 -18.48 14.43 -12.88
CA GLU A 16 -18.57 14.66 -11.44
C GLU A 16 -18.39 13.35 -10.66
N VAL A 17 -19.03 12.27 -11.09
CA VAL A 17 -18.89 10.95 -10.44
C VAL A 17 -17.45 10.42 -10.51
N LYS A 18 -16.78 10.62 -11.65
CA LYS A 18 -15.37 10.26 -11.85
C LYS A 18 -14.43 11.15 -11.03
N ALA A 19 -14.67 12.46 -11.00
CA ALA A 19 -13.89 13.41 -10.21
C ALA A 19 -14.05 13.21 -8.69
N ALA A 20 -15.22 12.75 -8.25
CA ALA A 20 -15.49 12.39 -6.86
C ALA A 20 -14.90 11.02 -6.46
N HIS A 21 -14.38 10.24 -7.40
CA HIS A 21 -13.75 8.95 -7.09
C HIS A 21 -12.51 9.16 -6.22
N ARG A 22 -12.46 8.42 -5.11
CA ARG A 22 -11.31 8.40 -4.20
C ARG A 22 -10.80 6.97 -4.11
N PRO A 23 -9.62 6.68 -4.69
CA PRO A 23 -8.92 5.44 -4.40
C PRO A 23 -8.60 5.36 -2.91
N SER A 24 -8.56 4.15 -2.38
CA SER A 24 -8.20 3.90 -0.98
C SER A 24 -6.73 3.49 -0.79
N ASP A 25 -5.99 3.57 -1.90
CA ASP A 25 -4.55 3.41 -1.97
C ASP A 25 -3.92 4.73 -2.45
N ILE A 26 -2.72 5.02 -1.96
CA ILE A 26 -1.88 6.11 -2.45
C ILE A 26 -0.61 5.51 -3.04
N THR A 27 -0.23 5.98 -4.23
CA THR A 27 1.04 5.62 -4.85
C THR A 27 2.10 6.65 -4.49
N LEU A 28 3.15 6.19 -3.81
CA LEU A 28 4.36 6.97 -3.61
C LEU A 28 5.16 7.01 -4.91
N LEU A 29 5.60 8.20 -5.28
CA LEU A 29 6.44 8.43 -6.44
C LEU A 29 7.87 8.76 -5.97
N ASP A 30 8.86 8.30 -6.73
CA ASP A 30 10.24 8.73 -6.56
C ASP A 30 10.41 10.21 -6.97
N ARG A 31 11.59 10.76 -6.76
CA ARG A 31 11.92 12.15 -7.08
C ARG A 31 11.84 12.48 -8.58
N GLN A 32 11.78 11.48 -9.45
CA GLN A 32 11.59 11.60 -10.89
C GLN A 32 10.16 11.28 -11.35
N GLY A 33 9.23 10.98 -10.42
CA GLY A 33 7.83 10.69 -10.70
C GLY A 33 7.51 9.22 -10.98
N ALA A 34 8.46 8.30 -10.85
CA ALA A 34 8.22 6.87 -11.06
C ALA A 34 7.54 6.23 -9.83
N PRO A 35 6.59 5.29 -10.00
CA PRO A 35 5.98 4.55 -8.90
C PRO A 35 7.02 3.79 -8.06
N LEU A 36 6.95 3.94 -6.74
CA LEU A 36 7.91 3.37 -5.80
C LEU A 36 7.26 2.36 -4.83
N GLN A 37 6.08 2.71 -4.33
CA GLN A 37 5.38 1.96 -3.28
C GLN A 37 3.90 2.32 -3.32
N THR A 38 3.03 1.35 -3.04
CA THR A 38 1.59 1.61 -2.83
C THR A 38 1.26 1.43 -1.36
N VAL A 39 0.49 2.36 -0.80
CA VAL A 39 0.13 2.38 0.62
C VAL A 39 -1.38 2.41 0.75
N ARG A 40 -1.88 1.51 1.58
CA ARG A 40 -3.30 1.42 1.92
C ARG A 40 -3.68 2.48 2.95
N THR A 41 -4.48 3.48 2.59
CA THR A 41 -4.89 4.55 3.53
C THR A 41 -6.25 4.31 4.17
N ASP A 42 -7.20 3.74 3.44
CA ASP A 42 -8.50 3.32 3.98
C ASP A 42 -8.55 1.80 4.06
N LYS A 43 -8.68 1.24 5.26
CA LYS A 43 -8.69 -0.22 5.49
C LYS A 43 -10.09 -0.84 5.41
N THR A 44 -11.14 -0.05 5.17
CA THR A 44 -12.53 -0.52 5.16
C THR A 44 -13.04 -0.90 3.77
N VAL A 45 -12.49 -0.29 2.71
CA VAL A 45 -12.96 -0.50 1.33
C VAL A 45 -11.84 -0.49 0.32
N ARG A 46 -11.54 -1.58 -0.38
CA ARG A 46 -10.52 -1.65 -1.43
C ARG A 46 -11.02 -1.18 -2.77
N ARG A 47 -10.53 -0.01 -3.17
CA ARG A 47 -10.91 0.74 -4.36
C ARG A 47 -9.64 1.31 -4.99
N LEU A 48 -9.37 0.87 -6.22
CA LEU A 48 -8.19 1.30 -6.98
C LEU A 48 -8.50 2.56 -7.81
N PRO A 49 -7.49 3.17 -8.47
CA PRO A 49 -7.72 4.23 -9.45
C PRO A 49 -8.81 3.87 -10.45
N TRP A 50 -9.53 4.89 -10.91
CA TRP A 50 -10.62 4.75 -11.86
C TRP A 50 -10.12 4.09 -13.15
N VAL A 51 -10.77 3.01 -13.58
CA VAL A 51 -10.42 2.27 -14.80
C VAL A 51 -11.33 2.74 -15.93
N GLY A 52 -10.74 3.19 -17.04
CA GLY A 52 -11.49 3.54 -18.25
C GLY A 52 -12.12 2.32 -18.90
N LEU A 53 -13.23 2.50 -19.62
CA LEU A 53 -13.89 1.38 -20.31
C LEU A 53 -12.96 0.74 -21.35
N ASN A 54 -12.12 1.55 -22.02
CA ASN A 54 -11.13 1.09 -22.99
C ASN A 54 -9.98 0.29 -22.34
N ASP A 55 -9.76 0.47 -21.03
CA ASP A 55 -8.78 -0.27 -20.23
C ASP A 55 -9.40 -1.52 -19.57
N THR A 56 -10.57 -1.93 -20.04
CA THR A 56 -11.33 -3.07 -19.51
C THR A 56 -11.42 -4.19 -20.54
N SER A 57 -11.26 -5.44 -20.09
CA SER A 57 -11.34 -6.61 -20.97
C SER A 57 -12.67 -6.68 -21.73
N PRO A 58 -12.66 -6.86 -23.06
CA PRO A 58 -13.88 -7.10 -23.83
C PRO A 58 -14.67 -8.33 -23.37
N ALA A 59 -13.96 -9.37 -22.91
CA ALA A 59 -14.58 -10.57 -22.36
C ALA A 59 -15.35 -10.26 -21.07
N LEU A 60 -14.82 -9.36 -20.23
CA LEU A 60 -15.52 -8.88 -19.04
C LEU A 60 -16.76 -8.07 -19.43
N LEU A 61 -16.64 -7.08 -20.31
CA LEU A 61 -17.78 -6.26 -20.73
C LEU A 61 -18.93 -7.14 -21.26
N ARG A 62 -18.61 -8.13 -22.09
CA ARG A 62 -19.57 -9.10 -22.62
C ARG A 62 -20.20 -9.95 -21.52
N ALA A 63 -19.41 -10.49 -20.60
CA ALA A 63 -19.89 -11.31 -19.49
C ALA A 63 -20.86 -10.55 -18.59
N ILE A 64 -20.55 -9.29 -18.27
CA ILE A 64 -21.37 -8.43 -17.40
C ILE A 64 -22.70 -8.10 -18.07
N VAL A 65 -22.68 -7.64 -19.33
CA VAL A 65 -23.91 -7.35 -20.09
C VAL A 65 -24.77 -8.62 -20.22
N LEU A 66 -24.20 -9.76 -20.61
CA LEU A 66 -24.98 -11.00 -20.76
C LEU A 66 -25.54 -11.56 -19.45
N SER A 67 -24.85 -11.32 -18.33
CA SER A 67 -25.29 -11.78 -17.01
C SER A 67 -26.32 -10.84 -16.40
N GLU A 68 -26.04 -9.54 -16.36
CA GLU A 68 -26.84 -8.58 -15.59
C GLU A 68 -27.95 -7.95 -16.42
N ASP A 69 -27.71 -7.67 -17.70
CA ASP A 69 -28.62 -6.86 -18.51
C ASP A 69 -28.44 -7.12 -20.01
N LYS A 70 -29.01 -8.23 -20.49
CA LYS A 70 -28.80 -8.72 -21.88
C LYS A 70 -29.19 -7.70 -22.95
N ARG A 71 -30.14 -6.83 -22.65
CA ARG A 71 -30.69 -5.82 -23.57
C ARG A 71 -30.24 -4.41 -23.18
N PHE A 72 -29.13 -4.29 -22.47
CA PHE A 72 -28.60 -3.03 -21.97
C PHE A 72 -28.55 -1.92 -23.03
N TYR A 73 -28.18 -2.26 -24.27
CA TYR A 73 -28.07 -1.32 -25.37
C TYR A 73 -29.40 -1.02 -26.08
N GLU A 74 -30.48 -1.74 -25.77
CA GLU A 74 -31.78 -1.64 -26.44
C GLU A 74 -32.80 -0.79 -25.64
N HIS A 75 -32.59 -0.61 -24.34
CA HIS A 75 -33.52 0.14 -23.47
C HIS A 75 -32.94 1.48 -22.97
N SER A 76 -33.81 2.37 -22.49
CA SER A 76 -33.44 3.69 -21.93
C SER A 76 -33.68 3.71 -20.41
N GLY A 77 -32.80 3.07 -19.64
CA GLY A 77 -32.87 3.02 -18.17
C GLY A 77 -33.50 1.75 -17.65
N VAL A 78 -34.72 1.46 -18.08
CA VAL A 78 -35.53 0.34 -17.58
C VAL A 78 -35.89 -0.58 -18.74
N ASP A 79 -35.70 -1.88 -18.56
CA ASP A 79 -36.18 -2.88 -19.50
C ASP A 79 -37.64 -3.25 -19.16
N TRP A 80 -38.58 -2.46 -19.69
CA TRP A 80 -40.00 -2.64 -19.47
C TRP A 80 -40.52 -4.00 -19.91
N SER A 81 -39.92 -4.58 -20.95
CA SER A 81 -40.31 -5.90 -21.42
C SER A 81 -39.81 -7.02 -20.51
N ALA A 82 -38.64 -6.88 -19.88
CA ALA A 82 -38.20 -7.78 -18.82
C ALA A 82 -39.03 -7.62 -17.55
N VAL A 83 -39.41 -6.39 -17.20
CA VAL A 83 -40.31 -6.11 -16.07
C VAL A 83 -41.66 -6.81 -16.28
N ALA A 84 -42.28 -6.65 -17.44
CA ALA A 84 -43.56 -7.29 -17.77
C ALA A 84 -43.47 -8.84 -17.74
N GLN A 85 -42.42 -9.42 -18.33
CA GLN A 85 -42.19 -10.87 -18.29
C GLN A 85 -41.94 -11.39 -16.87
N SER A 86 -41.20 -10.63 -16.04
CA SER A 86 -40.94 -11.01 -14.65
C SER A 86 -42.20 -10.92 -13.78
N ALA A 87 -43.05 -9.91 -14.01
CA ALA A 87 -44.33 -9.77 -13.33
C ALA A 87 -45.28 -10.92 -13.67
N TRP A 88 -45.36 -11.31 -14.94
CA TRP A 88 -46.14 -12.46 -15.38
C TRP A 88 -45.58 -13.80 -14.87
N GLY A 89 -44.25 -13.94 -14.88
CA GLY A 89 -43.56 -15.13 -14.37
C GLY A 89 -43.71 -15.34 -12.87
N ASN A 90 -43.75 -14.27 -12.07
CA ASN A 90 -43.94 -14.34 -10.62
C ASN A 90 -45.34 -14.80 -10.20
N VAL A 91 -46.35 -14.62 -11.07
CA VAL A 91 -47.71 -15.14 -10.84
C VAL A 91 -47.76 -16.67 -11.01
N TRP A 92 -46.83 -17.26 -11.77
CA TRP A 92 -46.81 -18.70 -12.09
C TRP A 92 -45.62 -19.48 -11.49
N ASN A 93 -44.57 -18.81 -11.00
CA ASN A 93 -43.38 -19.46 -10.43
C ASN A 93 -42.65 -18.55 -9.41
N THR A 94 -42.30 -19.10 -8.25
CA THR A 94 -41.70 -18.38 -7.11
C THR A 94 -40.19 -18.09 -7.23
N ARG A 95 -39.59 -18.15 -8.43
CA ARG A 95 -38.19 -17.76 -8.66
C ARG A 95 -38.12 -16.44 -9.44
N THR A 96 -38.13 -15.35 -8.69
CA THR A 96 -37.87 -13.99 -9.20
C THR A 96 -36.47 -13.91 -9.81
N ARG A 97 -36.36 -13.95 -11.15
CA ARG A 97 -35.20 -13.38 -11.86
C ARG A 97 -35.32 -11.86 -11.74
N GLY A 98 -34.31 -11.21 -11.17
CA GLY A 98 -34.34 -9.77 -10.92
C GLY A 98 -34.38 -8.96 -12.21
N ALA A 99 -35.48 -8.25 -12.47
CA ALA A 99 -35.65 -7.36 -13.63
C ALA A 99 -34.88 -6.03 -13.50
N SER A 100 -33.81 -5.96 -12.70
CA SER A 100 -33.05 -4.73 -12.47
C SER A 100 -31.93 -4.59 -13.49
N THR A 101 -32.00 -3.55 -14.31
CA THR A 101 -31.00 -3.19 -15.32
C THR A 101 -29.72 -2.64 -14.70
N LEU A 102 -28.63 -2.57 -15.49
CA LEU A 102 -27.37 -1.96 -15.05
C LEU A 102 -27.57 -0.49 -14.63
N SER A 103 -28.39 0.27 -15.38
CA SER A 103 -28.70 1.66 -15.07
C SER A 103 -29.44 1.81 -13.73
N MET A 104 -30.37 0.89 -13.40
CA MET A 104 -31.05 0.87 -12.09
C MET A 104 -30.11 0.50 -10.95
N GLN A 105 -29.20 -0.45 -11.18
CA GLN A 105 -28.21 -0.80 -10.18
C GLN A 105 -27.25 0.37 -9.92
N LEU A 106 -26.78 1.05 -10.98
CA LEU A 106 -25.94 2.25 -10.87
C LEU A 106 -26.67 3.38 -10.14
N ALA A 107 -27.94 3.64 -10.44
CA ALA A 107 -28.73 4.64 -9.73
C ALA A 107 -28.71 4.42 -8.20
N GLY A 108 -28.84 3.17 -7.75
CA GLY A 108 -28.75 2.83 -6.34
C GLY A 108 -27.33 2.81 -5.75
N LEU A 109 -26.29 2.98 -6.56
CA LEU A 109 -24.88 3.12 -6.12
C LEU A 109 -24.43 4.59 -6.05
N LEU A 110 -25.11 5.49 -6.76
CA LEU A 110 -24.78 6.92 -6.80
C LEU A 110 -25.56 7.74 -5.77
N ASP A 111 -26.66 7.21 -5.28
CA ASP A 111 -27.58 7.89 -4.38
C ASP A 111 -27.66 7.12 -3.06
N ASP A 112 -27.12 7.73 -2.00
CA ASP A 112 -27.07 7.15 -0.65
C ASP A 112 -28.48 6.93 -0.07
N ASP A 113 -29.48 7.72 -0.49
CA ASP A 113 -30.89 7.54 -0.10
C ASP A 113 -31.55 6.34 -0.84
N LEU A 114 -30.94 5.91 -1.94
CA LEU A 114 -31.32 4.73 -2.73
C LEU A 114 -30.40 3.52 -2.46
N ALA A 115 -29.41 3.67 -1.58
CA ALA A 115 -28.54 2.59 -1.15
C ALA A 115 -29.36 1.52 -0.40
N ARG A 116 -28.91 0.27 -0.49
CA ARG A 116 -29.68 -0.90 -0.03
C ARG A 116 -29.71 -0.94 1.52
N PRO A 117 -30.86 -0.77 2.18
CA PRO A 117 -30.95 -0.95 3.64
C PRO A 117 -30.76 -2.43 4.00
N ALA A 118 -30.34 -2.71 5.24
CA ALA A 118 -30.11 -4.08 5.74
C ALA A 118 -31.35 -5.01 5.63
N GLY A 119 -32.56 -4.45 5.55
CA GLY A 119 -33.84 -5.17 5.40
C GLY A 119 -34.31 -5.40 3.96
N GLY A 120 -33.52 -5.04 2.93
CA GLY A 120 -33.93 -5.10 1.53
C GLY A 120 -34.60 -3.80 1.04
N ARG A 121 -34.82 -3.69 -0.29
CA ARG A 121 -35.37 -2.47 -0.90
C ARG A 121 -36.89 -2.45 -0.86
N SER A 122 -37.48 -1.33 -0.48
CA SER A 122 -38.92 -1.13 -0.60
C SER A 122 -39.35 -1.01 -2.08
N ALA A 123 -40.62 -1.29 -2.38
CA ALA A 123 -41.15 -1.10 -3.74
C ALA A 123 -41.02 0.36 -4.21
N ALA A 124 -41.20 1.32 -3.30
CA ALA A 124 -41.01 2.75 -3.57
C ALA A 124 -39.56 3.09 -3.96
N GLN A 125 -38.56 2.52 -3.27
CA GLN A 125 -37.15 2.70 -3.63
C GLN A 125 -36.82 2.13 -5.01
N LYS A 126 -37.44 1.01 -5.41
CA LYS A 126 -37.26 0.45 -6.77
C LYS A 126 -37.86 1.35 -7.86
N VAL A 127 -39.00 1.98 -7.59
CA VAL A 127 -39.61 2.95 -8.51
C VAL A 127 -38.74 4.21 -8.64
N SER A 128 -38.20 4.70 -7.53
CA SER A 128 -37.25 5.82 -7.55
C SER A 128 -35.99 5.48 -8.35
N GLN A 129 -35.42 4.29 -8.16
CA GLN A 129 -34.28 3.79 -8.97
C GLN A 129 -34.61 3.71 -10.46
N ALA A 130 -35.81 3.27 -10.83
CA ALA A 130 -36.24 3.22 -12.23
C ALA A 130 -36.31 4.61 -12.87
N PHE A 131 -36.81 5.60 -12.14
CA PHE A 131 -36.86 6.98 -12.60
C PHE A 131 -35.46 7.61 -12.72
N THR A 132 -34.61 7.43 -11.70
CA THR A 132 -33.21 7.89 -11.74
C THR A 132 -32.41 7.20 -12.84
N ALA A 133 -32.63 5.90 -13.07
CA ALA A 133 -32.02 5.16 -14.18
C ALA A 133 -32.40 5.72 -15.55
N THR A 134 -33.66 6.11 -15.72
CA THR A 134 -34.14 6.72 -16.96
C THR A 134 -33.50 8.10 -17.18
N ARG A 135 -33.32 8.89 -16.12
CA ARG A 135 -32.60 10.16 -16.17
C ARG A 135 -31.10 9.98 -16.48
N LEU A 136 -30.45 8.97 -15.88
CA LEU A 136 -29.08 8.60 -16.19
C LEU A 136 -28.92 8.27 -17.67
N ASP A 137 -29.75 7.37 -18.22
CA ASP A 137 -29.70 6.97 -19.63
C ASP A 137 -30.07 8.10 -20.62
N ALA A 138 -30.76 9.15 -20.17
CA ALA A 138 -31.03 10.33 -20.98
C ALA A 138 -29.85 11.30 -21.05
N GLN A 139 -28.98 11.32 -20.04
CA GLN A 139 -27.88 12.29 -19.91
C GLN A 139 -26.50 11.67 -20.18
N TRP A 140 -26.35 10.37 -19.94
CA TRP A 140 -25.09 9.65 -20.04
C TRP A 140 -25.12 8.67 -21.21
N LYS A 141 -23.96 8.44 -21.82
CA LYS A 141 -23.78 7.37 -22.80
C LYS A 141 -23.82 6.01 -22.11
N LYS A 142 -24.25 4.97 -22.83
CA LYS A 142 -24.20 3.57 -22.35
C LYS A 142 -22.80 3.15 -21.91
N SER A 143 -21.76 3.63 -22.59
CA SER A 143 -20.36 3.42 -22.21
C SER A 143 -20.02 4.05 -20.86
N GLU A 144 -20.52 5.25 -20.58
CA GLU A 144 -20.28 5.97 -19.31
C GLU A 144 -21.01 5.30 -18.15
N ILE A 145 -22.23 4.81 -18.38
CA ILE A 145 -22.99 4.02 -17.40
C ILE A 145 -22.24 2.74 -17.06
N LEU A 146 -21.77 2.00 -18.07
CA LEU A 146 -21.03 0.76 -17.86
C LEU A 146 -19.68 1.02 -17.17
N GLU A 147 -18.94 2.06 -17.58
CA GLU A 147 -17.67 2.47 -16.95
C GLU A 147 -17.88 2.82 -15.47
N ALA A 148 -18.88 3.65 -15.16
CA ALA A 148 -19.17 4.05 -13.79
C ALA A 148 -19.65 2.88 -12.93
N TYR A 149 -20.54 2.03 -13.47
CA TYR A 149 -21.00 0.84 -12.79
C TYR A 149 -19.84 -0.07 -12.39
N LEU A 150 -18.94 -0.37 -13.35
CA LEU A 150 -17.80 -1.24 -13.11
C LEU A 150 -16.83 -0.68 -12.06
N ASN A 151 -16.72 0.65 -11.93
CA ASN A 151 -15.85 1.29 -10.93
C ASN A 151 -16.52 1.44 -9.55
N ARG A 152 -17.85 1.35 -9.45
CA ARG A 152 -18.60 1.60 -8.21
C ARG A 152 -19.18 0.34 -7.57
N VAL A 153 -19.38 -0.73 -8.34
CA VAL A 153 -20.03 -1.93 -7.82
C VAL A 153 -19.12 -2.69 -6.85
N ALA A 154 -19.70 -3.16 -5.75
CA ALA A 154 -19.03 -4.03 -4.80
C ALA A 154 -19.07 -5.48 -5.30
N PHE A 155 -17.91 -6.10 -5.45
CA PHE A 155 -17.82 -7.47 -5.96
C PHE A 155 -17.74 -8.52 -4.85
N ARG A 156 -17.01 -8.26 -3.77
CA ARG A 156 -16.84 -9.20 -2.64
C ARG A 156 -16.12 -8.54 -1.48
N GLY A 157 -16.62 -8.72 -0.25
CA GLY A 157 -15.98 -8.15 0.95
C GLY A 157 -15.73 -6.65 0.79
N GLU A 158 -14.48 -6.23 0.94
CA GLU A 158 -14.05 -4.84 0.76
C GLU A 158 -13.86 -4.41 -0.70
N LEU A 159 -13.91 -5.32 -1.69
CA LEU A 159 -13.56 -5.04 -3.08
C LEU A 159 -14.65 -4.22 -3.79
N VAL A 160 -14.33 -2.97 -4.10
CA VAL A 160 -15.17 -2.04 -4.85
C VAL A 160 -14.49 -1.68 -6.17
N GLY A 161 -15.19 -1.99 -7.25
CA GLY A 161 -14.76 -1.74 -8.61
C GLY A 161 -13.89 -2.84 -9.23
N ILE A 162 -13.89 -2.86 -10.56
CA ILE A 162 -13.14 -3.80 -11.40
C ILE A 162 -11.63 -3.79 -11.11
N GLY A 163 -11.01 -2.62 -10.92
CA GLY A 163 -9.59 -2.54 -10.60
C GLY A 163 -9.23 -3.35 -9.34
N ALA A 164 -9.99 -3.16 -8.26
CA ALA A 164 -9.77 -3.88 -7.01
C ALA A 164 -10.01 -5.39 -7.15
N LEU A 165 -11.05 -5.78 -7.88
CA LEU A 165 -11.38 -7.18 -8.16
C LEU A 165 -10.24 -7.88 -8.92
N SER A 166 -9.87 -7.32 -10.08
CA SER A 166 -8.90 -7.91 -11.01
C SER A 166 -7.53 -8.11 -10.35
N GLN A 167 -7.05 -7.11 -9.62
CA GLN A 167 -5.80 -7.20 -8.89
C GLN A 167 -5.90 -8.20 -7.72
N THR A 168 -6.98 -8.18 -6.95
CA THR A 168 -7.06 -8.99 -5.72
C THR A 168 -7.27 -10.46 -6.01
N LEU A 169 -8.19 -10.81 -6.91
CA LEU A 169 -8.52 -12.20 -7.19
C LEU A 169 -7.57 -12.82 -8.21
N PHE A 170 -7.20 -12.07 -9.26
CA PHE A 170 -6.48 -12.61 -10.40
C PHE A 170 -5.03 -12.11 -10.49
N GLY A 171 -4.67 -11.02 -9.80
CA GLY A 171 -3.33 -10.44 -9.91
C GLY A 171 -3.06 -9.86 -11.30
N LYS A 172 -4.11 -9.34 -11.95
CA LYS A 172 -4.07 -8.80 -13.31
C LYS A 172 -4.64 -7.38 -13.35
N HIS A 173 -4.27 -6.63 -14.38
CA HIS A 173 -5.01 -5.44 -14.76
C HIS A 173 -6.38 -5.84 -15.32
N ALA A 174 -7.37 -4.93 -15.22
CA ALA A 174 -8.73 -5.14 -15.72
C ALA A 174 -8.80 -5.52 -17.21
N SER A 175 -7.90 -4.96 -18.02
CA SER A 175 -7.75 -5.25 -19.45
C SER A 175 -7.29 -6.68 -19.72
N GLY A 176 -6.59 -7.32 -18.78
CA GLY A 176 -6.00 -8.64 -18.94
C GLY A 176 -6.88 -9.82 -18.51
N LEU A 177 -8.12 -9.56 -18.08
CA LEU A 177 -9.02 -10.64 -17.68
C LEU A 177 -9.49 -11.47 -18.87
N ASP A 178 -9.35 -12.79 -18.77
CA ASP A 178 -9.86 -13.72 -19.79
C ASP A 178 -11.36 -14.02 -19.60
N ALA A 179 -11.93 -14.86 -20.49
CA ALA A 179 -13.35 -15.20 -20.46
C ALA A 179 -13.79 -15.94 -19.17
N HIS A 180 -12.93 -16.78 -18.59
CA HIS A 180 -13.24 -17.54 -17.37
C HIS A 180 -13.22 -16.61 -16.15
N GLU A 181 -12.20 -15.75 -16.06
CA GLU A 181 -12.09 -14.74 -15.00
C GLU A 181 -13.22 -13.71 -15.08
N ALA A 182 -13.57 -13.28 -16.30
CA ALA A 182 -14.72 -12.42 -16.58
C ALA A 182 -16.05 -13.04 -16.12
N ALA A 183 -16.25 -14.33 -16.38
CA ALA A 183 -17.45 -15.03 -15.95
C ALA A 183 -17.55 -15.15 -14.42
N ILE A 184 -16.42 -15.35 -13.74
CA ILE A 184 -16.34 -15.32 -12.27
C ILE A 184 -16.68 -13.93 -11.74
N ALA A 185 -16.12 -12.87 -12.34
CA ALA A 185 -16.43 -11.49 -11.99
C ALA A 185 -17.93 -11.18 -12.12
N ALA A 186 -18.54 -11.57 -13.24
CA ALA A 186 -19.99 -11.41 -13.46
C ALA A 186 -20.82 -12.24 -12.46
N ALA A 187 -20.40 -13.46 -12.13
CA ALA A 187 -21.08 -14.31 -11.15
C ALA A 187 -21.10 -13.71 -9.73
N LEU A 188 -20.06 -12.98 -9.36
CA LEU A 188 -19.93 -12.32 -8.05
C LEU A 188 -20.91 -11.15 -7.89
N LEU A 189 -21.27 -10.43 -8.96
CA LEU A 189 -22.23 -9.32 -8.88
C LEU A 189 -23.60 -9.74 -8.31
N ARG A 190 -24.08 -10.92 -8.71
CA ARG A 190 -25.36 -11.47 -8.23
C ARG A 190 -25.35 -11.89 -6.77
N GLY A 191 -24.17 -12.16 -6.22
CA GLY A 191 -24.02 -12.61 -4.84
C GLY A 191 -22.57 -12.47 -4.38
N PRO A 192 -22.16 -11.27 -3.93
CA PRO A 192 -20.76 -10.95 -3.63
C PRO A 192 -20.08 -11.91 -2.65
N ASN A 193 -20.86 -12.41 -1.68
CA ASN A 193 -20.39 -13.28 -0.61
C ASN A 193 -20.78 -14.76 -0.82
N ALA A 194 -21.11 -15.17 -2.06
CA ALA A 194 -21.36 -16.56 -2.38
C ALA A 194 -20.11 -17.44 -2.20
N SER A 195 -20.31 -18.74 -1.96
CA SER A 195 -19.21 -19.72 -1.92
C SER A 195 -18.59 -19.95 -3.30
N ALA A 196 -17.37 -20.48 -3.34
CA ALA A 196 -16.67 -20.75 -4.59
C ALA A 196 -17.44 -21.69 -5.52
N ASP A 197 -18.12 -22.70 -4.99
CA ASP A 197 -18.93 -23.64 -5.80
C ASP A 197 -20.13 -22.94 -6.46
N VAL A 198 -20.81 -22.06 -5.71
CA VAL A 198 -21.93 -21.29 -6.24
C VAL A 198 -21.46 -20.30 -7.30
N VAL A 199 -20.28 -19.68 -7.09
CA VAL A 199 -19.66 -18.78 -8.08
C VAL A 199 -19.28 -19.57 -9.33
N ALA A 200 -18.65 -20.73 -9.21
CA ALA A 200 -18.27 -21.59 -10.34
C ALA A 200 -19.49 -22.02 -11.17
N GLN A 201 -20.57 -22.44 -10.50
CA GLN A 201 -21.81 -22.82 -11.17
C GLN A 201 -22.40 -21.65 -11.97
N ARG A 202 -22.44 -20.46 -11.39
CA ARG A 202 -22.93 -19.24 -12.05
C ARG A 202 -22.02 -18.81 -13.20
N ALA A 203 -20.71 -18.86 -13.01
CA ALA A 203 -19.71 -18.53 -14.02
C ALA A 203 -19.83 -19.46 -15.23
N CYS A 204 -20.00 -20.77 -15.01
CA CYS A 204 -20.29 -21.71 -16.10
C CYS A 204 -21.56 -21.35 -16.88
N GLY A 205 -22.60 -20.86 -16.21
CA GLY A 205 -23.80 -20.33 -16.88
C GLY A 205 -23.49 -19.14 -17.79
N VAL A 206 -22.62 -18.22 -17.34
CA VAL A 206 -22.19 -17.04 -18.12
C VAL A 206 -21.28 -17.44 -19.30
N LEU A 207 -20.41 -18.44 -19.11
CA LEU A 207 -19.55 -18.99 -20.18
C LEU A 207 -20.37 -19.65 -21.28
N LYS A 208 -21.40 -20.42 -20.92
CA LYS A 208 -22.33 -21.03 -21.90
C LYS A 208 -23.06 -19.98 -22.74
N LEU A 209 -23.45 -18.84 -22.16
CA LEU A 209 -24.04 -17.73 -22.93
C LEU A 209 -23.07 -17.09 -23.94
N GLN A 210 -21.76 -17.33 -23.76
CA GLN A 210 -20.70 -16.85 -24.64
C GLN A 210 -20.14 -17.94 -25.57
N ASN A 211 -20.78 -19.12 -25.61
CA ASN A 211 -20.28 -20.30 -26.32
C ASN A 211 -18.84 -20.69 -25.91
N GLN A 212 -18.53 -20.56 -24.61
CA GLN A 212 -17.25 -20.95 -24.02
C GLN A 212 -17.38 -22.24 -23.20
N THR A 213 -16.28 -22.96 -23.05
CA THR A 213 -16.20 -24.15 -22.18
C THR A 213 -16.33 -23.76 -20.71
N CYS A 214 -16.82 -24.67 -19.86
CA CYS A 214 -16.79 -24.53 -18.40
C CYS A 214 -15.60 -25.23 -17.76
N GLU A 215 -14.71 -25.81 -18.55
CA GLU A 215 -13.55 -26.53 -18.06
C GLU A 215 -12.66 -25.63 -17.20
N GLY A 216 -12.17 -26.16 -16.06
CA GLY A 216 -11.29 -25.42 -15.15
C GLY A 216 -11.95 -24.31 -14.31
N VAL A 217 -13.18 -23.85 -14.64
CA VAL A 217 -13.81 -22.71 -13.95
C VAL A 217 -14.01 -22.96 -12.44
N THR A 218 -14.26 -24.20 -12.05
CA THR A 218 -14.40 -24.58 -10.64
C THR A 218 -13.09 -24.40 -9.89
N ALA A 219 -12.00 -24.97 -10.40
CA ALA A 219 -10.68 -24.85 -9.78
C ALA A 219 -10.23 -23.37 -9.72
N LEU A 220 -10.45 -22.63 -10.81
CA LEU A 220 -10.14 -21.19 -10.87
C LEU A 220 -10.96 -20.39 -9.84
N SER A 221 -12.24 -20.67 -9.67
CA SER A 221 -13.09 -20.00 -8.68
C SER A 221 -12.59 -20.23 -7.25
N HIS A 222 -12.23 -21.48 -6.91
CA HIS A 222 -11.66 -21.81 -5.60
C HIS A 222 -10.32 -21.11 -5.38
N SER A 223 -9.42 -21.12 -6.36
CA SER A 223 -8.12 -20.44 -6.29
C SER A 223 -8.28 -18.93 -6.10
N ALA A 224 -9.11 -18.30 -6.93
CA ALA A 224 -9.36 -16.86 -6.92
C ALA A 224 -9.97 -16.40 -5.58
N LEU A 225 -10.96 -17.13 -5.05
CA LEU A 225 -11.66 -16.73 -3.82
C LEU A 225 -10.89 -17.05 -2.53
N ASN A 226 -9.95 -18.00 -2.57
CA ASN A 226 -9.07 -18.32 -1.44
C ASN A 226 -7.83 -17.43 -1.36
N ARG A 227 -7.55 -16.64 -2.41
CA ARG A 227 -6.42 -15.70 -2.44
C ARG A 227 -6.63 -14.61 -1.38
N ARG A 228 -5.81 -14.64 -0.32
CA ARG A 228 -5.81 -13.60 0.71
C ARG A 228 -5.00 -12.40 0.24
N GLY A 229 -5.60 -11.20 0.31
CA GLY A 229 -4.91 -9.92 0.19
C GLY A 229 -3.96 -9.83 -1.01
N GLY A 230 -4.49 -9.54 -2.21
CA GLY A 230 -3.63 -9.36 -3.38
C GLY A 230 -2.61 -8.26 -3.15
N MET A 231 -1.33 -8.53 -3.40
CA MET A 231 -0.31 -7.48 -3.39
C MET A 231 -0.64 -6.45 -4.49
N PRO A 232 -0.36 -5.16 -4.26
CA PRO A 232 -0.41 -4.17 -5.32
C PRO A 232 0.43 -4.65 -6.52
N LEU A 233 -0.06 -4.38 -7.74
CA LEU A 233 0.73 -4.59 -8.95
C LEU A 233 1.88 -3.60 -9.00
N GLY A 234 3.01 -4.04 -9.53
CA GLY A 234 4.23 -3.26 -9.62
C GLY A 234 5.17 -3.44 -8.42
N GLU A 235 6.26 -2.69 -8.43
CA GLU A 235 7.28 -2.80 -7.40
C GLU A 235 6.82 -2.17 -6.08
N GLN A 236 7.23 -2.76 -4.96
CA GLN A 236 6.99 -2.26 -3.61
C GLN A 236 8.35 -2.10 -2.92
N LEU A 237 9.05 -1.02 -3.27
CA LEU A 237 10.48 -0.86 -2.97
C LEU A 237 10.76 -0.27 -1.58
N ALA A 238 9.81 0.47 -1.00
CA ALA A 238 10.07 1.25 0.21
C ALA A 238 8.94 1.17 1.25
N PRO A 239 8.52 -0.03 1.67
CA PRO A 239 7.40 -0.19 2.62
C PRO A 239 7.69 0.43 3.99
N HIS A 240 8.94 0.39 4.44
CA HIS A 240 9.38 0.98 5.72
C HIS A 240 9.28 2.51 5.70
N PHE A 241 9.89 3.14 4.69
CA PHE A 241 9.81 4.59 4.47
C PHE A 241 8.37 5.07 4.37
N ALA A 242 7.53 4.34 3.64
CA ALA A 242 6.12 4.67 3.48
C ALA A 242 5.35 4.78 4.80
N ARG A 243 5.72 4.00 5.83
CA ARG A 243 5.10 4.09 7.16
C ARG A 243 5.53 5.31 7.96
N GLN A 244 6.66 5.94 7.60
CA GLN A 244 7.14 7.17 8.22
C GLN A 244 6.40 8.42 7.70
N LEU A 245 5.72 8.29 6.55
CA LEU A 245 5.05 9.41 5.91
C LEU A 245 3.64 9.65 6.47
N LYS A 246 3.30 10.92 6.65
CA LYS A 246 1.90 11.36 6.82
C LYS A 246 1.31 11.63 5.44
N LEU A 247 0.51 10.69 4.95
CA LEU A 247 -0.12 10.80 3.65
C LEU A 247 -1.44 11.58 3.75
N GLY A 248 -1.67 12.49 2.80
CA GLY A 248 -2.94 13.21 2.66
C GLY A 248 -3.88 12.51 1.67
N ASP A 249 -4.92 13.20 1.21
CA ASP A 249 -5.99 12.58 0.40
C ASP A 249 -5.70 12.50 -1.12
N LYS A 250 -4.52 12.92 -1.54
CA LYS A 250 -4.13 12.85 -2.96
C LYS A 250 -3.80 11.40 -3.34
N PRO A 251 -4.18 10.94 -4.55
CA PRO A 251 -3.91 9.58 -4.99
C PRO A 251 -2.42 9.27 -5.18
N THR A 252 -1.59 10.31 -5.29
CA THR A 252 -0.14 10.20 -5.40
C THR A 252 0.56 11.11 -4.40
N HIS A 253 1.76 10.69 -3.99
CA HIS A 253 2.62 11.45 -3.08
C HIS A 253 4.07 11.39 -3.57
N ALA A 254 4.65 12.53 -3.95
CA ALA A 254 6.04 12.61 -4.36
C ALA A 254 6.98 12.53 -3.15
N THR A 255 8.11 11.84 -3.32
CA THR A 255 9.13 11.65 -2.29
C THR A 255 10.50 12.10 -2.78
N THR A 256 11.49 12.16 -1.89
CA THR A 256 12.88 12.46 -2.24
C THR A 256 13.69 11.23 -2.64
N LEU A 257 13.10 10.03 -2.50
CA LEU A 257 13.75 8.76 -2.81
C LEU A 257 14.05 8.68 -4.31
N ASP A 258 15.16 8.04 -4.65
CA ASP A 258 15.54 7.72 -6.03
C ASP A 258 15.34 6.22 -6.24
N ALA A 259 14.44 5.82 -7.16
CA ALA A 259 14.10 4.41 -7.31
C ALA A 259 15.30 3.57 -7.80
N ARG A 260 16.26 4.14 -8.53
CA ARG A 260 17.45 3.40 -8.98
C ARG A 260 18.37 3.13 -7.79
N LEU A 261 18.62 4.15 -6.98
CA LEU A 261 19.41 4.01 -5.77
C LEU A 261 18.75 3.09 -4.74
N GLN A 262 17.43 3.18 -4.58
CA GLN A 262 16.65 2.29 -3.71
C GLN A 262 16.84 0.82 -4.12
N ARG A 263 16.70 0.49 -5.42
CA ARG A 263 16.93 -0.87 -5.92
C ARG A 263 18.37 -1.33 -5.68
N LEU A 264 19.35 -0.45 -5.92
CA LEU A 264 20.76 -0.76 -5.67
C LEU A 264 21.03 -1.05 -4.19
N ALA A 265 20.45 -0.27 -3.27
CA ALA A 265 20.58 -0.47 -1.83
C ALA A 265 19.97 -1.82 -1.40
N ILE A 266 18.76 -2.14 -1.86
CA ILE A 266 18.09 -3.42 -1.59
C ILE A 266 18.92 -4.59 -2.10
N ALA A 267 19.37 -4.53 -3.36
CA ALA A 267 20.15 -5.60 -3.98
C ALA A 267 21.50 -5.81 -3.26
N THR A 268 22.16 -4.73 -2.88
CA THR A 268 23.45 -4.78 -2.18
C THR A 268 23.30 -5.37 -0.79
N LEU A 269 22.30 -4.93 -0.01
CA LEU A 269 22.00 -5.49 1.31
C LEU A 269 21.74 -7.00 1.22
N ARG A 270 20.85 -7.43 0.31
CA ARG A 270 20.47 -8.84 0.18
C ARG A 270 21.63 -9.72 -0.26
N ARG A 271 22.48 -9.24 -1.17
CA ARG A 271 23.72 -9.94 -1.57
C ARG A 271 24.67 -10.13 -0.39
N GLN A 272 24.92 -9.08 0.38
CA GLN A 272 25.81 -9.16 1.55
C GLN A 272 25.27 -10.09 2.63
N LEU A 273 23.96 -10.06 2.90
CA LEU A 273 23.35 -10.99 3.85
C LEU A 273 23.41 -12.45 3.37
N ALA A 274 23.26 -12.70 2.08
CA ALA A 274 23.44 -14.04 1.53
C ALA A 274 24.87 -14.56 1.70
N GLU A 275 25.88 -13.70 1.52
CA GLU A 275 27.31 -14.04 1.76
C GLU A 275 27.62 -14.29 3.23
N LEU A 276 26.89 -13.65 4.15
CA LEU A 276 27.02 -13.80 5.59
C LEU A 276 26.11 -14.88 6.19
N ASN A 277 25.37 -15.62 5.36
CA ASN A 277 24.48 -16.66 5.83
C ASN A 277 25.23 -17.70 6.67
N GLY A 278 24.64 -18.10 7.81
CA GLY A 278 25.26 -19.00 8.78
C GLY A 278 26.31 -18.36 9.69
N ARG A 279 26.55 -17.03 9.59
CA ARG A 279 27.47 -16.29 10.46
C ARG A 279 26.76 -15.49 11.56
N ASN A 280 25.56 -15.91 11.94
CA ASN A 280 24.72 -15.24 12.93
C ASN A 280 24.39 -13.78 12.55
N VAL A 281 24.16 -13.53 11.25
CA VAL A 281 23.69 -12.27 10.69
C VAL A 281 22.33 -12.50 10.06
N GLU A 282 21.29 -11.90 10.62
CA GLU A 282 19.89 -12.19 10.29
C GLU A 282 19.22 -11.07 9.48
N ASP A 283 19.73 -9.84 9.58
CA ASP A 283 19.14 -8.70 8.87
C ASP A 283 20.11 -7.53 8.74
N GLY A 284 19.67 -6.47 8.03
CA GLY A 284 20.35 -5.18 8.01
C GLY A 284 19.46 -4.06 7.49
N ALA A 285 19.94 -2.83 7.63
CA ALA A 285 19.26 -1.63 7.18
C ALA A 285 20.22 -0.69 6.46
N VAL A 286 19.69 0.09 5.52
CA VAL A 286 20.46 1.05 4.73
C VAL A 286 19.66 2.35 4.64
N VAL A 287 20.29 3.46 4.98
CA VAL A 287 19.78 4.80 4.68
C VAL A 287 20.84 5.55 3.88
N VAL A 288 20.41 6.24 2.82
CA VAL A 288 21.31 7.09 2.02
C VAL A 288 20.76 8.50 2.03
N LEU A 289 21.61 9.44 2.41
CA LEU A 289 21.28 10.85 2.51
C LEU A 289 22.06 11.65 1.47
N ASP A 290 21.43 12.69 0.97
CA ASP A 290 22.12 13.77 0.27
C ASP A 290 22.83 14.66 1.29
N ASN A 291 24.15 14.76 1.25
CA ASN A 291 24.93 15.45 2.29
C ASN A 291 24.65 16.96 2.38
N ALA A 292 24.27 17.60 1.26
CA ALA A 292 24.06 19.05 1.23
C ALA A 292 22.65 19.43 1.72
N SER A 293 21.64 18.68 1.30
CA SER A 293 20.23 18.96 1.61
C SER A 293 19.67 18.18 2.80
N GLY A 294 20.30 17.08 3.18
CA GLY A 294 19.78 16.12 4.17
C GLY A 294 18.63 15.25 3.64
N GLU A 295 18.25 15.37 2.37
CA GLU A 295 17.16 14.59 1.78
C GLU A 295 17.49 13.09 1.78
N VAL A 296 16.51 12.27 2.14
CA VAL A 296 16.63 10.81 2.06
C VAL A 296 16.54 10.38 0.59
N ARG A 297 17.56 9.69 0.08
CA ARG A 297 17.62 9.16 -1.29
C ARG A 297 17.33 7.67 -1.39
N ALA A 298 17.63 6.91 -0.34
CA ALA A 298 17.23 5.50 -0.22
C ALA A 298 16.96 5.16 1.25
N TRP A 299 16.00 4.26 1.48
CA TRP A 299 15.58 3.80 2.81
C TRP A 299 15.18 2.33 2.75
N VAL A 300 16.03 1.47 3.27
CA VAL A 300 15.83 0.02 3.35
C VAL A 300 15.83 -0.37 4.82
N GLY A 301 14.64 -0.58 5.39
CA GLY A 301 14.48 -0.92 6.81
C GLY A 301 14.84 -2.37 7.16
N SER A 302 14.77 -3.27 6.19
CA SER A 302 15.04 -4.70 6.36
C SER A 302 15.33 -5.34 5.00
N SER A 303 15.96 -6.52 5.05
CA SER A 303 16.23 -7.41 3.92
C SER A 303 15.00 -8.12 3.35
N GLY A 304 13.85 -7.96 4.01
CA GLY A 304 12.57 -8.48 3.54
C GLY A 304 12.45 -9.97 3.82
N ASN A 305 12.29 -10.80 2.79
CA ASN A 305 12.08 -12.25 2.96
C ASN A 305 13.28 -13.02 3.54
N LEU A 306 14.45 -12.39 3.69
CA LEU A 306 15.62 -12.99 4.33
C LEU A 306 15.64 -12.74 5.85
N SER A 307 14.75 -11.88 6.36
CA SER A 307 14.68 -11.51 7.77
C SER A 307 13.50 -12.16 8.47
N ASP A 308 13.73 -12.69 9.66
CA ASP A 308 12.69 -13.17 10.56
C ASP A 308 11.84 -12.01 11.15
N ALA A 309 12.35 -10.79 11.05
CA ALA A 309 11.73 -9.58 11.56
C ALA A 309 11.50 -8.54 10.45
N ALA A 310 11.10 -8.98 9.25
CA ALA A 310 10.95 -8.16 8.04
C ALA A 310 10.06 -6.90 8.17
N GLN A 311 9.27 -6.79 9.24
CA GLN A 311 8.42 -5.64 9.53
C GLN A 311 9.09 -4.60 10.43
N VAL A 312 10.24 -4.92 11.05
CA VAL A 312 10.99 -3.98 11.89
C VAL A 312 11.78 -3.05 10.99
N ASP A 313 11.57 -1.74 11.16
CA ASP A 313 12.34 -0.72 10.44
C ASP A 313 13.69 -0.50 11.11
N GLY A 314 14.72 -1.23 10.66
CA GLY A 314 16.08 -1.13 11.16
C GLY A 314 16.73 0.24 11.00
N VAL A 315 16.22 1.12 10.12
CA VAL A 315 16.71 2.51 10.02
C VAL A 315 16.33 3.32 11.27
N THR A 316 15.16 3.05 11.84
CA THR A 316 14.67 3.75 13.05
C THR A 316 14.83 2.95 14.34
N ALA A 317 15.15 1.66 14.24
CA ALA A 317 15.34 0.81 15.39
C ALA A 317 16.58 1.25 16.18
N ARG A 318 16.40 1.55 17.48
CA ARG A 318 17.50 1.94 18.36
C ARG A 318 18.45 0.77 18.56
N ARG A 319 19.74 1.00 18.31
CA ARG A 319 20.85 0.07 18.54
C ARG A 319 22.01 0.83 19.17
N GLN A 320 22.89 0.11 19.86
CA GLN A 320 24.12 0.72 20.36
C GLN A 320 25.00 1.10 19.16
N PRO A 321 25.39 2.39 19.01
CA PRO A 321 26.17 2.86 17.86
C PRO A 321 27.64 2.40 17.90
N GLY A 322 28.13 1.98 19.06
CA GLY A 322 29.51 1.54 19.25
C GLY A 322 30.52 2.62 18.83
N SER A 323 31.57 2.20 18.12
CA SER A 323 32.67 3.09 17.72
C SER A 323 32.26 4.23 16.75
N THR A 324 31.05 4.20 16.19
CA THR A 324 30.56 5.28 15.32
C THR A 324 30.33 6.61 16.06
N LEU A 325 30.38 6.62 17.39
CA LEU A 325 30.36 7.85 18.19
C LEU A 325 31.72 8.56 18.30
N LYS A 326 32.84 7.85 18.07
CA LYS A 326 34.19 8.40 18.24
C LYS A 326 34.42 9.66 17.40
N PRO A 327 33.99 9.76 16.12
CA PRO A 327 34.15 10.98 15.34
C PRO A 327 33.65 12.23 16.07
N PHE A 328 32.51 12.20 16.76
CA PHE A 328 31.97 13.35 17.51
C PHE A 328 32.83 13.74 18.72
N ILE A 329 33.45 12.76 19.38
CA ILE A 329 34.36 12.98 20.50
C ILE A 329 35.63 13.71 20.01
N TYR A 330 36.25 13.21 18.95
CA TYR A 330 37.45 13.81 18.37
C TYR A 330 37.15 15.18 17.76
N GLU A 331 36.02 15.31 17.09
CA GLU A 331 35.52 16.55 16.49
C GLU A 331 35.41 17.65 17.55
N LEU A 332 34.72 17.39 18.67
CA LEU A 332 34.58 18.36 19.75
C LEU A 332 35.93 18.73 20.40
N ALA A 333 36.85 17.77 20.57
CA ALA A 333 38.17 18.02 21.14
C ALA A 333 39.04 18.90 20.21
N ILE A 334 38.94 18.70 18.89
CA ILE A 334 39.60 19.53 17.89
C ILE A 334 38.97 20.93 17.85
N GLU A 335 37.64 21.04 17.87
CA GLU A 335 36.91 22.31 17.90
C GLU A 335 37.34 23.16 19.11
N ARG A 336 37.47 22.53 20.28
CA ARG A 336 37.96 23.16 21.52
C ARG A 336 39.48 23.36 21.57
N ARG A 337 40.19 22.99 20.50
CA ARG A 337 41.66 23.09 20.37
C ARG A 337 42.43 22.33 21.47
N LEU A 338 41.83 21.28 22.05
CA LEU A 338 42.47 20.41 23.03
C LEU A 338 43.47 19.47 22.37
N ILE A 339 43.17 19.06 21.14
CA ILE A 339 44.03 18.22 20.30
C ILE A 339 44.04 18.74 18.87
N THR A 340 45.04 18.31 18.10
CA THR A 340 45.09 18.44 16.64
C THR A 340 45.16 17.04 16.03
N PRO A 341 44.96 16.87 14.71
CA PRO A 341 45.18 15.57 14.07
C PRO A 341 46.57 14.96 14.30
N ALA A 342 47.58 15.78 14.62
CA ALA A 342 48.96 15.35 14.88
C ALA A 342 49.28 15.11 16.36
N SER A 343 48.37 15.47 17.29
CA SER A 343 48.59 15.29 18.73
C SER A 343 48.83 13.81 19.06
N LEU A 344 49.83 13.54 19.89
CA LEU A 344 50.13 12.19 20.37
C LEU A 344 49.18 11.81 21.50
N LEU A 345 48.57 10.64 21.38
CA LEU A 345 47.67 10.02 22.34
C LEU A 345 48.28 8.71 22.82
N ASP A 346 48.16 8.46 24.11
CA ASP A 346 48.70 7.27 24.75
C ASP A 346 47.70 6.09 24.67
N ASP A 347 48.04 5.08 23.88
CA ASP A 347 47.34 3.80 23.79
C ASP A 347 48.06 2.75 24.66
N SER A 348 48.01 2.95 25.97
CA SER A 348 48.56 2.06 27.02
C SER A 348 47.47 1.67 28.02
N PRO A 349 47.64 0.57 28.80
CA PRO A 349 46.66 0.13 29.79
C PRO A 349 46.17 1.29 30.66
N ALA A 350 44.87 1.55 30.61
CA ALA A 350 44.23 2.62 31.36
C ALA A 350 43.25 2.02 32.38
N GLN A 351 43.26 2.60 33.57
CA GLN A 351 42.23 2.37 34.59
C GLN A 351 41.45 3.68 34.74
N ILE A 352 40.19 3.67 34.33
CA ILE A 352 39.38 4.88 34.28
C ILE A 352 38.28 4.74 35.31
N ALA A 353 38.30 5.61 36.33
CA ALA A 353 37.23 5.67 37.30
C ALA A 353 35.97 6.24 36.62
N THR A 354 34.90 5.46 36.65
CA THR A 354 33.57 5.87 36.17
C THR A 354 32.58 5.86 37.34
N SER A 355 31.42 6.49 37.18
CA SER A 355 30.32 6.47 38.17
C SER A 355 29.84 5.06 38.50
N SER A 356 30.02 4.09 37.58
CA SER A 356 29.61 2.69 37.71
C SER A 356 30.75 1.74 38.10
N GLY A 357 31.97 2.25 38.36
CA GLY A 357 33.13 1.48 38.79
C GLY A 357 34.39 1.73 37.96
N LEU A 358 35.37 0.82 38.07
CA LEU A 358 36.62 0.91 37.32
C LEU A 358 36.42 0.36 35.90
N TYR A 359 36.56 1.21 34.88
CA TYR A 359 36.53 0.81 33.49
C TYR A 359 37.95 0.57 32.97
N LEU A 360 38.19 -0.63 32.45
CA LEU A 360 39.45 -1.03 31.81
C LEU A 360 39.22 -1.20 30.30
N PRO A 361 39.33 -0.12 29.50
CA PRO A 361 39.17 -0.24 28.06
C PRO A 361 40.26 -1.13 27.46
N GLN A 362 39.87 -1.98 26.52
CA GLN A 362 40.78 -2.76 25.67
C GLN A 362 40.49 -2.45 24.21
N ASN A 363 41.53 -2.45 23.38
CA ASN A 363 41.36 -2.40 21.93
C ASN A 363 40.76 -3.71 21.42
N TYR A 364 40.18 -3.67 20.22
CA TYR A 364 39.53 -4.83 19.62
C TYR A 364 40.51 -6.01 19.44
N ASP A 365 41.76 -5.72 19.08
CA ASP A 365 42.86 -6.68 18.92
C ASP A 365 43.55 -7.04 20.24
N LYS A 366 43.11 -6.47 21.37
CA LYS A 366 43.68 -6.64 22.73
C LYS A 366 45.15 -6.23 22.87
N ASP A 367 45.69 -5.51 21.90
CA ASP A 367 47.05 -4.98 21.89
C ASP A 367 47.07 -3.46 22.09
N PHE A 368 48.15 -2.98 22.69
CA PHE A 368 48.42 -1.56 22.92
C PHE A 368 49.47 -1.07 21.92
N LYS A 369 49.22 0.06 21.27
CA LYS A 369 50.11 0.64 20.24
C LYS A 369 51.06 1.71 20.79
N GLY A 370 50.97 2.04 22.08
CA GLY A 370 51.76 3.10 22.69
C GLY A 370 51.37 4.48 22.16
N TRP A 371 52.35 5.36 21.91
CA TRP A 371 52.05 6.70 21.40
C TRP A 371 51.63 6.68 19.94
N VAL A 372 50.41 7.14 19.67
CA VAL A 372 49.82 7.22 18.34
C VAL A 372 49.26 8.61 18.07
N SER A 373 49.31 9.08 16.84
CA SER A 373 48.67 10.36 16.49
C SER A 373 47.14 10.26 16.57
N ALA A 374 46.46 11.37 16.87
CA ALA A 374 44.99 11.44 16.89
C ALA A 374 44.35 10.99 15.56
N ARG A 375 44.95 11.34 14.40
CA ARG A 375 44.47 10.86 13.08
C ARG A 375 44.56 9.34 12.95
N THR A 376 45.63 8.73 13.46
CA THR A 376 45.83 7.28 13.43
C THR A 376 44.86 6.61 14.38
N ALA A 377 44.72 7.15 15.59
CA ALA A 377 43.83 6.60 16.61
C ALA A 377 42.36 6.57 16.15
N LEU A 378 41.87 7.67 15.54
CA LEU A 378 40.53 7.72 14.98
C LEU A 378 40.40 6.81 13.74
N GLY A 379 41.37 6.87 12.81
CA GLY A 379 41.37 6.07 11.58
C GLY A 379 41.42 4.56 11.82
N ALA A 380 42.10 4.11 12.87
CA ALA A 380 42.15 2.72 13.30
C ALA A 380 41.07 2.37 14.34
N SER A 381 40.22 3.33 14.71
CA SER A 381 39.17 3.18 15.73
C SER A 381 39.70 2.57 17.04
N LEU A 382 40.82 3.08 17.57
CA LEU A 382 41.36 2.63 18.85
C LEU A 382 40.43 3.04 20.00
N ASN A 383 40.27 2.17 21.00
CA ASN A 383 39.34 2.40 22.11
C ASN A 383 39.97 3.28 23.17
N VAL A 384 41.18 2.95 23.63
CA VAL A 384 41.82 3.63 24.76
C VAL A 384 42.09 5.11 24.45
N PRO A 385 42.66 5.51 23.29
CA PRO A 385 42.79 6.92 22.95
C PRO A 385 41.46 7.65 22.90
N ALA A 386 40.40 7.02 22.38
CA ALA A 386 39.08 7.65 22.30
C ALA A 386 38.50 7.94 23.69
N VAL A 387 38.67 7.03 24.65
CA VAL A 387 38.21 7.26 26.03
C VAL A 387 39.04 8.36 26.70
N ARG A 388 40.36 8.41 26.47
CA ARG A 388 41.21 9.50 26.99
C ARG A 388 40.79 10.87 26.43
N VAL A 389 40.49 10.97 25.14
CA VAL A 389 39.97 12.20 24.54
C VAL A 389 38.59 12.56 25.12
N GLY A 390 37.71 11.57 25.31
CA GLY A 390 36.42 11.76 25.98
C GLY A 390 36.57 12.29 27.41
N ALA A 391 37.55 11.78 28.17
CA ALA A 391 37.84 12.22 29.53
C ALA A 391 38.32 13.69 29.59
N MET A 392 39.03 14.19 28.58
CA MET A 392 39.39 15.61 28.47
C MET A 392 38.17 16.53 28.30
N LEU A 393 37.08 16.01 27.72
CA LEU A 393 35.86 16.77 27.44
C LEU A 393 34.85 16.71 28.58
N GLY A 394 34.76 15.57 29.24
CA GLY A 394 33.70 15.24 30.20
C GLY A 394 32.41 14.76 29.53
N PRO A 395 31.63 13.88 30.18
CA PRO A 395 30.45 13.23 29.59
C PRO A 395 29.35 14.22 29.22
N ASP A 396 29.11 15.25 30.03
CA ASP A 396 28.05 16.24 29.77
C ASP A 396 28.32 17.09 28.52
N ALA A 397 29.59 17.42 28.26
CA ALA A 397 29.97 18.15 27.06
C ALA A 397 29.75 17.31 25.79
N VAL A 398 30.09 16.03 25.85
CA VAL A 398 29.87 15.08 24.74
C VAL A 398 28.38 14.88 24.51
N LEU A 399 27.60 14.65 25.57
CA LEU A 399 26.15 14.52 25.49
C LEU A 399 25.49 15.78 24.89
N ALA A 400 25.87 16.96 25.36
CA ALA A 400 25.36 18.22 24.84
C ALA A 400 25.66 18.38 23.34
N ARG A 401 26.86 17.99 22.90
CA ARG A 401 27.24 18.00 21.47
C ARG A 401 26.40 17.01 20.66
N LEU A 402 26.23 15.78 21.12
CA LEU A 402 25.41 14.78 20.44
C LEU A 402 23.95 15.23 20.31
N ASN A 403 23.40 15.85 21.37
CA ASN A 403 22.05 16.39 21.36
C ASN A 403 21.91 17.61 20.44
N ALA A 404 22.92 18.49 20.39
CA ALA A 404 22.96 19.60 19.44
C ALA A 404 23.00 19.14 17.97
N LEU A 405 23.55 17.94 17.72
CA LEU A 405 23.56 17.28 16.41
C LEU A 405 22.31 16.43 16.12
N GLY A 406 21.31 16.46 17.01
CA GLY A 406 20.01 15.85 16.77
C GLY A 406 19.85 14.40 17.23
N LEU A 407 20.79 13.83 17.99
CA LEU A 407 20.63 12.46 18.53
C LEU A 407 19.54 12.36 19.62
N ALA A 408 19.20 13.48 20.28
CA ALA A 408 18.12 13.60 21.27
C ALA A 408 18.11 12.48 22.33
N LEU A 409 19.27 12.24 22.95
CA LEU A 409 19.46 11.28 24.03
C LEU A 409 18.77 11.79 25.31
N PRO A 410 17.84 11.01 25.91
CA PRO A 410 16.96 11.48 26.98
C PRO A 410 17.60 11.49 28.38
N GLU A 411 18.66 10.71 28.61
CA GLU A 411 19.27 10.57 29.92
C GLU A 411 20.45 11.54 30.13
N SER A 412 20.89 11.69 31.38
CA SER A 412 22.04 12.53 31.75
C SER A 412 23.39 11.96 31.25
N GLY A 413 24.44 12.80 31.21
CA GLY A 413 25.75 12.39 30.73
C GLY A 413 26.35 11.25 31.55
N GLY A 414 26.07 11.18 32.86
CA GLY A 414 26.55 10.10 33.72
C GLY A 414 25.81 8.76 33.59
N TYR A 415 24.71 8.72 32.83
CA TYR A 415 24.01 7.48 32.49
C TYR A 415 24.69 6.73 31.34
N TYR A 416 25.24 7.47 30.38
CA TYR A 416 25.93 6.95 29.18
C TYR A 416 27.42 6.84 29.40
#